data_AF-A0A1B0BM86-F1
#
_entry.id   AF-A0A1B0BM86-F1
#
_cell.length_a   1.000
_cell.length_b   1.000
_cell.length_c   1.000
_cell.angle_alpha   90.00
_cell.angle_beta   90.00
_cell.angle_gamma   90.00
#
_symmetry.space_group_name_H-M   'P 1'
#
loop_
_entity.id
_entity.type
_entity.pdbx_description
1 polymer ?
#
loop_
_entity_poly.entity_id
_entity_poly.type
_entity_poly.pdbx_seq_one_letter_code
_entity_poly.pdbx_strand_id
1 'polypeptide(L)'
;MVLIIRVLCLLMFAFGLCMAVPMISARCHLFCQNKRDYVCATHPSWNYMNCSWLNECMVRRRNCEYKEDWRVVNKGYCAKEKRGCNTIRFSTKSLHQKIVDGTQRSLVAKSDFGLLDAEVK
;
A
#
# COMPACT_ATOMS: atom_id res chain seq x y z
N MET A 1 -39.01 -26.43 -32.95
CA MET A 1 -37.54 -26.29 -33.03
C MET A 1 -37.04 -24.87 -32.74
N VAL A 2 -37.65 -23.81 -33.31
CA VAL A 2 -37.21 -22.40 -33.08
C VAL A 2 -37.24 -21.97 -31.60
N LEU A 3 -38.23 -22.43 -30.84
CA LEU A 3 -38.35 -22.14 -29.40
C LEU A 3 -37.20 -22.74 -28.57
N ILE A 4 -36.75 -23.94 -28.93
CA ILE A 4 -35.67 -24.66 -28.22
C ILE A 4 -34.33 -23.94 -28.42
N ILE A 5 -34.06 -23.44 -29.64
CA ILE A 5 -32.83 -22.70 -29.95
C ILE A 5 -32.75 -21.38 -29.15
N ARG A 6 -33.88 -20.66 -29.01
CA ARG A 6 -33.91 -19.42 -28.21
C ARG A 6 -33.67 -19.66 -26.73
N VAL A 7 -34.23 -20.74 -26.18
CA VAL A 7 -34.02 -21.13 -24.78
C VAL A 7 -32.55 -21.52 -24.55
N LEU A 8 -31.96 -22.31 -25.44
CA LEU A 8 -30.55 -22.70 -25.35
C LEU A 8 -29.61 -21.49 -25.45
N CYS A 9 -29.87 -20.53 -26.34
CA CYS A 9 -29.07 -19.31 -26.43
C CYS A 9 -29.15 -18.46 -25.15
N LEU A 10 -30.33 -18.32 -24.55
CA LEU A 10 -30.50 -17.56 -23.30
C LEU A 10 -29.79 -18.23 -22.13
N LEU A 11 -29.83 -19.57 -22.05
CA LEU A 11 -29.09 -20.33 -21.05
C LEU A 11 -27.58 -20.13 -21.23
N MET A 12 -27.05 -20.24 -22.45
CA MET A 12 -25.63 -20.03 -22.71
C MET A 12 -25.16 -18.59 -22.40
N PHE A 13 -25.97 -17.57 -22.70
CA PHE A 13 -25.68 -16.19 -22.31
C PHE A 13 -25.72 -15.97 -20.79
N ALA A 14 -26.67 -16.60 -20.09
CA ALA A 14 -26.76 -16.54 -18.63
C ALA A 14 -25.56 -17.22 -17.95
N PHE A 15 -25.13 -18.38 -18.47
CA PHE A 15 -23.92 -19.07 -17.99
C PHE A 15 -22.64 -18.29 -18.31
N GLY A 16 -22.56 -17.61 -19.46
CA GLY A 16 -21.40 -16.77 -19.85
C GLY A 16 -21.20 -15.54 -18.96
N LEU A 17 -22.27 -14.90 -18.50
CA LEU A 17 -22.20 -13.75 -17.58
C LEU A 17 -21.76 -14.13 -16.17
N CYS A 18 -21.94 -15.39 -15.76
CA CYS A 18 -21.54 -15.88 -14.44
C CYS A 18 -20.03 -16.13 -14.32
N MET A 19 -19.35 -16.38 -15.45
CA MET A 19 -17.90 -16.67 -15.49
C MET A 19 -17.02 -15.41 -15.63
N ALA A 20 -17.63 -14.21 -15.72
CA ALA A 20 -16.91 -12.95 -15.91
C ALA A 20 -16.44 -12.27 -14.62
N VAL A 21 -16.68 -12.86 -13.44
CA VAL A 21 -16.16 -12.31 -12.18
C VAL A 21 -15.59 -13.43 -11.31
N PRO A 22 -14.26 -13.53 -11.30
CA PRO A 22 -13.60 -13.22 -10.04
C PRO A 22 -12.51 -12.20 -10.31
N MET A 23 -12.84 -10.90 -10.30
CA MET A 23 -11.81 -9.90 -10.02
C MET A 23 -11.48 -10.00 -8.54
N ILE A 24 -10.58 -10.94 -8.28
CA ILE A 24 -9.77 -11.17 -7.09
C ILE A 24 -9.74 -9.92 -6.19
N SER A 25 -10.59 -9.90 -5.18
CA SER A 25 -10.33 -9.14 -3.97
C SER A 25 -9.30 -9.93 -3.17
N ALA A 26 -8.05 -9.94 -3.65
CA ALA A 26 -6.93 -10.43 -2.85
C ALA A 26 -6.71 -9.39 -1.75
N ARG A 27 -7.36 -9.61 -0.61
CA ARG A 27 -7.06 -8.87 0.61
C ARG A 27 -5.56 -9.04 0.88
N CYS A 28 -4.86 -7.93 1.01
CA CYS A 28 -3.43 -7.91 1.27
C CYS A 28 -3.13 -8.34 2.71
N HIS A 29 -3.06 -9.65 2.95
CA HIS A 29 -2.75 -10.23 4.26
C HIS A 29 -1.24 -10.35 4.51
N LEU A 30 -0.47 -9.27 4.30
CA LEU A 30 0.94 -9.25 4.66
C LEU A 30 1.12 -8.69 6.08
N PHE A 31 1.42 -9.57 7.03
CA PHE A 31 1.85 -9.17 8.37
C PHE A 31 3.36 -8.88 8.36
N CYS A 32 3.72 -7.60 8.48
CA CYS A 32 5.12 -7.17 8.51
C CYS A 32 5.58 -6.94 9.94
N GLN A 33 6.68 -7.60 10.32
CA GLN A 33 7.34 -7.31 11.59
C GLN A 33 7.99 -5.93 11.55
N ASN A 34 8.02 -5.25 12.70
CA ASN A 34 8.68 -3.94 12.85
C ASN A 34 10.21 -4.07 13.04
N LYS A 35 10.84 -4.99 12.31
CA LYS A 35 12.30 -5.15 12.30
C LYS A 35 12.94 -4.03 11.48
N ARG A 36 14.00 -3.41 12.03
CA ARG A 36 14.73 -2.29 11.42
C ARG A 36 15.75 -2.77 10.38
N ASP A 37 15.26 -3.40 9.32
CA ASP A 37 16.08 -3.85 8.18
C ASP A 37 15.84 -2.91 7.00
N TYR A 38 16.27 -1.65 7.14
CA TYR A 38 15.90 -0.60 6.19
C TYR A 38 16.24 -0.95 4.75
N VAL A 39 15.39 -0.52 3.82
CA VAL A 39 15.61 -0.66 2.38
C VAL A 39 15.28 0.63 1.64
N CYS A 40 16.03 0.94 0.60
CA CYS A 40 15.70 2.01 -0.32
C CYS A 40 14.83 1.44 -1.45
N ALA A 41 13.65 2.02 -1.66
CA ALA A 41 12.79 1.65 -2.78
C ALA A 41 12.49 2.85 -3.68
N THR A 42 12.36 2.57 -4.97
CA THR A 42 12.05 3.55 -6.02
C THR A 42 10.67 3.28 -6.62
N HIS A 43 9.88 4.32 -6.87
CA HIS A 43 8.64 4.22 -7.63
C HIS A 43 8.90 4.72 -9.07
N PRO A 44 8.87 3.85 -10.09
CA PRO A 44 9.25 4.22 -11.45
C PRO A 44 8.30 5.27 -12.05
N SER A 45 7.00 5.15 -11.80
CA SER A 45 6.00 6.07 -12.36
C SER A 45 5.94 7.45 -11.70
N TRP A 46 6.61 7.64 -10.56
CA TRP A 46 6.58 8.90 -9.79
C TRP A 46 7.89 9.65 -9.92
N ASN A 47 8.37 9.83 -11.16
CA ASN A 47 9.65 10.45 -11.45
C ASN A 47 10.79 9.79 -10.65
N TYR A 48 10.83 8.45 -10.60
CA TYR A 48 11.84 7.70 -9.84
C TYR A 48 11.94 8.17 -8.38
N MET A 49 10.80 8.23 -7.70
CA MET A 49 10.71 8.65 -6.30
C MET A 49 11.45 7.64 -5.41
N ASN A 50 12.53 8.07 -4.76
CA ASN A 50 13.32 7.21 -3.87
C ASN A 50 12.96 7.50 -2.41
N CYS A 51 12.48 6.48 -1.70
CA CYS A 51 12.14 6.56 -0.27
C CYS A 51 12.72 5.39 0.49
N SER A 52 13.27 5.64 1.69
CA SER A 52 13.64 4.54 2.60
C SER A 52 12.38 3.93 3.23
N TRP A 53 12.41 2.64 3.47
CA TRP A 53 11.36 1.86 4.12
C TRP A 53 11.96 1.08 5.27
N LEU A 54 11.15 0.78 6.30
CA LEU A 54 11.62 0.07 7.50
C LEU A 54 12.16 -1.32 7.17
N ASN A 55 11.54 -1.99 6.20
CA ASN A 55 11.97 -3.25 5.63
C ASN A 55 11.25 -3.52 4.31
N GLU A 56 11.70 -4.54 3.59
CA GLU A 56 11.13 -4.96 2.31
C GLU A 56 9.67 -5.41 2.43
N CYS A 57 9.25 -5.98 3.56
CA CYS A 57 7.85 -6.38 3.74
C CYS A 57 6.92 -5.16 3.66
N MET A 58 7.30 -4.03 4.24
CA MET A 58 6.51 -2.79 4.17
C MET A 58 6.35 -2.29 2.73
N VAL A 59 7.37 -2.47 1.89
CA VAL A 59 7.32 -2.16 0.44
C VAL A 59 6.31 -3.07 -0.25
N ARG A 60 6.40 -4.38 -0.04
CA ARG A 60 5.49 -5.37 -0.63
C ARG A 60 4.05 -5.17 -0.18
N ARG A 61 3.84 -4.89 1.10
CA ARG A 61 2.51 -4.59 1.65
C ARG A 61 1.91 -3.37 0.97
N ARG A 62 2.69 -2.30 0.81
CA ARG A 62 2.23 -1.09 0.11
C ARG A 62 1.85 -1.37 -1.33
N ASN A 63 2.71 -2.06 -2.08
CA ASN A 63 2.42 -2.43 -3.46
C ASN A 63 1.11 -3.19 -3.57
N CYS A 64 0.85 -4.09 -2.62
CA CYS A 64 -0.41 -4.82 -2.55
C CYS A 64 -1.59 -3.88 -2.21
N GLU A 65 -1.51 -3.13 -1.10
CA GLU A 65 -2.60 -2.31 -0.56
C GLU A 65 -3.03 -1.19 -1.51
N TYR A 66 -2.06 -0.55 -2.15
CA TYR A 66 -2.27 0.64 -2.99
C TYR A 66 -2.17 0.35 -4.48
N LYS A 67 -1.92 -0.90 -4.88
CA LYS A 67 -1.65 -1.30 -6.27
C LYS A 67 -0.53 -0.46 -6.91
N GLU A 68 0.51 -0.21 -6.12
CA GLU A 68 1.70 0.55 -6.52
C GLU A 68 2.85 -0.40 -6.90
N ASP A 69 3.91 0.14 -7.52
CA ASP A 69 5.01 -0.64 -8.07
C ASP A 69 6.39 -0.22 -7.54
N TRP A 70 6.49 0.02 -6.23
CA TRP A 70 7.77 0.28 -5.58
C TRP A 70 8.74 -0.89 -5.76
N ARG A 71 9.98 -0.58 -6.14
CA ARG A 71 11.05 -1.55 -6.36
C ARG A 71 12.19 -1.28 -5.39
N VAL A 72 12.61 -2.29 -4.64
CA VAL A 72 13.79 -2.17 -3.78
C VAL A 72 15.04 -2.07 -4.66
N VAL A 73 15.82 -1.01 -4.47
CA VAL A 73 17.05 -0.73 -5.24
C VAL A 73 18.32 -0.99 -4.44
N ASN A 74 18.27 -0.83 -3.11
CA ASN A 74 19.40 -1.09 -2.24
C ASN A 74 18.94 -1.44 -0.81
N LYS A 75 19.79 -2.15 -0.07
CA LYS A 75 19.65 -2.31 1.39
C LYS A 75 20.15 -1.05 2.09
N GLY A 76 19.60 -0.76 3.26
CA GLY A 76 19.84 0.48 4.01
C GLY A 76 18.97 1.63 3.53
N TYR A 77 19.32 2.85 3.94
CA TYR A 77 18.59 4.07 3.58
C TYR A 77 18.90 4.50 2.14
N CYS A 78 17.98 5.24 1.53
CA CYS A 78 18.25 5.95 0.28
C CYS A 78 19.27 7.06 0.52
N ALA A 79 20.30 7.13 -0.33
CA ALA A 79 21.32 8.19 -0.26
C ALA A 79 20.74 9.60 -0.45
N LYS A 80 19.64 9.71 -1.21
CA LYS A 80 18.85 10.94 -1.36
C LYS A 80 17.38 10.58 -1.36
N GLU A 81 16.65 11.09 -0.37
CA GLU A 81 15.19 10.99 -0.32
C GLU A 81 14.55 12.18 -1.05
N LYS A 82 13.50 11.91 -1.81
CA LYS A 82 12.69 12.96 -2.40
C LYS A 82 11.68 13.50 -1.38
N ARG A 83 11.27 14.77 -1.53
CA ARG A 83 10.25 15.38 -0.67
C ARG A 83 8.93 14.60 -0.77
N GLY A 84 8.28 14.34 0.36
CA GLY A 84 7.00 13.61 0.40
C GLY A 84 7.10 12.12 0.79
N CYS A 85 8.30 11.59 1.01
CA CYS A 85 8.49 10.21 1.48
C CYS A 85 7.83 9.93 2.84
N ASN A 86 7.72 10.94 3.71
CA ASN A 86 7.01 10.85 4.98
C ASN A 86 5.52 10.55 4.78
N THR A 87 4.83 11.32 3.94
CA THR A 87 3.40 11.14 3.63
C THR A 87 3.12 9.75 3.04
N ILE A 88 4.02 9.29 2.18
CA ILE A 88 3.99 7.95 1.60
C ILE A 88 4.07 6.92 2.73
N ARG A 89 5.12 6.89 3.56
CA ARG A 89 5.25 5.91 4.65
C ARG A 89 4.03 5.82 5.57
N PHE A 90 3.47 6.96 5.98
CA PHE A 90 2.37 7.01 6.96
C PHE A 90 1.02 6.55 6.40
N SER A 91 0.83 6.59 5.08
CA SER A 91 -0.39 6.08 4.45
C SER A 91 -0.58 4.58 4.74
N THR A 92 0.51 3.80 4.78
CA THR A 92 0.48 2.34 5.02
C THR A 92 0.12 1.90 6.45
N LYS A 93 -0.24 2.81 7.36
CA LYS A 93 -0.89 2.44 8.63
C LYS A 93 -2.37 2.12 8.36
N SER A 94 -2.61 1.03 7.62
CA SER A 94 -3.94 0.50 7.36
C SER A 94 -4.55 -0.04 8.66
N LEU A 95 -5.56 0.68 9.16
CA LEU A 95 -6.71 0.35 10.02
C LEU A 95 -6.64 -0.72 11.14
N HIS A 96 -5.83 -1.77 11.07
CA HIS A 96 -5.72 -2.78 12.13
C HIS A 96 -5.00 -2.28 13.39
N GLN A 97 -4.15 -1.24 13.28
CA GLN A 97 -3.54 -0.62 14.46
C GLN A 97 -4.57 0.19 15.28
N LYS A 98 -5.68 0.64 14.68
CA LYS A 98 -6.71 1.40 15.42
C LYS A 98 -7.50 0.56 16.43
N ILE A 99 -7.50 -0.77 16.31
CA ILE A 99 -8.26 -1.64 17.23
C ILE A 99 -7.43 -1.98 18.47
N VAL A 100 -6.10 -2.12 18.33
CA VAL A 100 -5.21 -2.42 19.47
C VAL A 100 -4.91 -1.18 20.32
N ASP A 101 -4.89 0.01 19.71
CA ASP A 101 -4.70 1.29 20.42
C ASP A 101 -6.03 1.87 20.99
N GLY A 102 -7.15 1.13 20.90
CA GLY A 102 -8.47 1.57 21.36
C GLY A 102 -8.63 1.63 22.89
N THR A 103 -7.65 1.17 23.66
CA THR A 103 -7.74 1.06 25.13
C THR A 103 -6.74 1.93 25.88
N GLN A 104 -5.87 2.69 25.20
CA GLN A 104 -4.96 3.62 25.88
C GLN A 104 -4.85 4.96 25.15
N ARG A 105 -5.54 5.97 25.72
CA ARG A 105 -5.19 7.40 25.68
C ARG A 105 -5.43 8.07 24.32
N SER A 106 -6.57 8.75 24.09
CA SER A 106 -6.90 10.06 24.69
C SER A 106 -5.64 10.78 25.16
N LEU A 107 -5.18 11.81 24.42
CA LEU A 107 -3.85 12.47 24.45
C LEU A 107 -2.85 11.72 23.53
N VAL A 108 -2.55 12.14 22.30
CA VAL A 108 -1.90 13.41 21.94
C VAL A 108 -2.37 13.82 20.54
N ALA A 109 -3.48 14.54 20.49
CA ALA A 109 -3.57 15.69 19.59
C ALA A 109 -2.78 16.79 20.29
N LYS A 110 -1.48 16.87 20.02
CA LYS A 110 -0.68 18.05 20.33
C LYS A 110 0.39 18.20 19.26
N SER A 111 0.06 19.09 18.34
CA SER A 111 1.02 19.97 17.71
C SER A 111 1.99 20.48 18.77
N ASP A 112 3.24 20.03 18.76
CA ASP A 112 4.33 20.74 19.43
C ASP A 112 5.50 20.80 18.45
N PHE A 113 5.56 21.95 17.79
CA PHE A 113 6.73 22.80 17.63
C PHE A 113 8.10 22.15 17.94
N GLY A 114 8.94 22.09 16.91
CA GLY A 114 10.33 21.66 17.00
C GLY A 114 11.09 22.23 15.81
N LEU A 115 11.05 23.56 15.72
CA LEU A 115 11.89 24.39 14.89
C LEU A 115 13.36 24.09 15.24
N LEU A 116 14.06 23.36 14.39
CA LEU A 116 15.52 23.41 14.33
C LEU A 116 15.87 24.21 13.09
N ASP A 117 15.88 25.52 13.28
CA ASP A 117 16.67 26.42 12.46
C ASP A 117 18.14 26.04 12.66
N ALA A 118 18.71 25.39 11.66
CA ALA A 118 20.14 25.40 11.44
C ALA A 118 20.42 26.53 10.44
N GLU A 119 20.50 27.76 10.94
CA GLU A 119 21.20 28.83 10.21
C GLU A 119 22.70 28.70 10.50
N VAL A 120 23.40 28.24 9.47
CA VAL A 120 24.82 28.50 9.28
C VAL A 120 24.94 29.92 8.74
N LYS A 121 25.35 30.88 9.56
CA LYS A 121 26.45 31.84 9.33
C LYS A 121 26.52 32.92 10.40
#